data_AF-A0A7S4J0E9-F1
#
_entry.id   AF-A0A7S4J0E9-F1
#
_cell.length_a   1.000
_cell.length_b   1.000
_cell.length_c   1.000
_cell.angle_alpha   90.00
_cell.angle_beta   90.00
_cell.angle_gamma   90.00
#
_symmetry.space_group_name_H-M   'P 1'
#
loop_
_entity.id
_entity.type
_entity.pdbx_description
1 polymer ?
#
loop_
_entity_poly.entity_id
_entity_poly.type
_entity_poly.pdbx_seq_one_letter_code
_entity_poly.pdbx_strand_id
1 'polypeptide(L)'
;FVDASYTTELEHMAEAGTSDVSSNDCDSENKYRRHRRRERRIYKKPPTADGPIISPLHTAALIVFVAGIFGCIGGYLVSQRYQTRAILEAVAAMERTRKYAEIERKQKIANQRKLMDYIYQSDYEKVTEKYGPGPHRVMFAVDIPSQHGGMSHFSRKRFVVETTHIEAMPHSTLAFLDMVEDHVYGGIQFNVVVRTEAGDKRGVAIKPDDRTESNHATMDRFVASGRWPSALSHAEVNPGALHGKNTVGFVGGTSPGLFLSSSEMNGGVDLSAFGNIVEGGDTLEKIMFLSTEESPKLISPVTIRFATILKD
;
A
#
# COMPACT_ATOMS: atom_id res chain seq x y z
N PHE A 1 -4.65 2.66 -24.46
CA PHE A 1 -4.63 3.65 -23.37
C PHE A 1 -3.94 2.99 -22.20
N VAL A 2 -2.61 3.19 -22.12
CA VAL A 2 -1.77 2.58 -21.09
C VAL A 2 -1.38 3.70 -20.13
N ASP A 3 -1.75 3.51 -18.87
CA ASP A 3 -1.57 4.47 -17.80
C ASP A 3 -0.09 4.59 -17.45
N ALA A 4 0.43 5.82 -17.51
CA ALA A 4 1.82 6.16 -17.19
C ALA A 4 2.08 6.27 -15.68
N SER A 5 1.24 5.64 -14.83
CA SER A 5 1.22 5.83 -13.39
C SER A 5 2.12 4.88 -12.58
N TYR A 6 2.68 3.84 -13.20
CA TYR A 6 3.38 2.78 -12.45
C TYR A 6 4.90 2.97 -12.31
N THR A 7 5.53 3.87 -13.06
CA THR A 7 6.95 4.21 -12.84
C THR A 7 7.15 5.13 -11.65
N THR A 8 6.12 5.88 -11.24
CA THR A 8 6.20 6.89 -10.18
C THR A 8 6.01 6.32 -8.77
N GLU A 9 5.36 5.16 -8.61
CA GLU A 9 5.12 4.58 -7.28
C GLU A 9 6.38 4.00 -6.62
N LEU A 10 7.37 3.54 -7.39
CA LEU A 10 8.66 3.08 -6.84
C LEU A 10 9.64 4.23 -6.55
N GLU A 11 9.49 5.39 -7.21
CA GLU A 11 10.29 6.58 -6.93
C GLU A 11 9.73 7.40 -5.73
N HIS A 12 8.42 7.41 -5.50
CA HIS A 12 7.81 8.15 -4.38
C HIS A 12 7.89 7.44 -3.02
N MET A 13 8.19 6.14 -2.98
CA MET A 13 8.33 5.41 -1.71
C MET A 13 9.67 5.69 -0.99
N ALA A 14 10.64 6.33 -1.65
CA ALA A 14 11.92 6.73 -1.08
C ALA A 14 11.93 8.12 -0.41
N GLU A 15 10.83 8.89 -0.46
CA GLU A 15 10.77 10.27 0.06
C GLU A 15 9.87 10.48 1.29
N ALA A 16 9.18 9.45 1.78
CA ALA A 16 8.22 9.59 2.89
C ALA A 16 8.81 9.13 4.24
N GLY A 17 9.80 9.87 4.75
CA GLY A 17 10.45 9.57 6.03
C GLY A 17 10.92 10.82 6.76
N THR A 18 9.99 11.56 7.37
CA THR A 18 10.08 12.29 8.66
C THR A 18 9.23 13.56 8.64
N SER A 19 8.06 13.52 9.29
CA SER A 19 7.50 14.73 9.91
C SER A 19 6.92 14.36 11.26
N ASP A 20 7.72 14.64 12.29
CA ASP A 20 7.27 14.69 13.68
C ASP A 20 6.25 15.82 13.82
N VAL A 21 4.96 15.47 13.78
CA VAL A 21 3.89 16.35 14.23
C VAL A 21 3.81 16.23 15.75
N SER A 22 4.69 16.98 16.40
CA SER A 22 4.65 17.25 17.83
C SER A 22 3.30 17.90 18.19
N SER A 23 2.60 17.26 19.12
CA SER A 23 1.34 17.66 19.71
C SER A 23 1.45 19.01 20.42
N ASN A 24 1.00 20.07 19.75
CA ASN A 24 0.65 21.33 20.39
C ASN A 24 -0.88 21.40 20.48
N ASP A 25 -1.45 21.00 21.62
CA ASP A 25 -2.73 21.54 22.09
C ASP A 25 -3.05 21.01 23.49
N CYS A 26 -2.81 21.85 24.51
CA CYS A 26 -3.53 21.85 25.79
C CYS A 26 -3.03 23.04 26.65
N ASP A 27 -3.25 24.30 26.25
CA ASP A 27 -3.11 25.41 27.23
C ASP A 27 -3.77 26.76 26.90
N SER A 28 -4.85 26.78 26.11
CA SER A 28 -5.55 28.05 25.80
C SER A 28 -6.78 28.32 26.69
N GLU A 29 -7.28 27.35 27.44
CA GLU A 29 -8.52 27.50 28.22
C GLU A 29 -8.35 28.18 29.59
N ASN A 30 -7.11 28.41 30.05
CA ASN A 30 -6.84 29.02 31.36
C ASN A 30 -6.59 30.54 31.35
N LYS A 31 -6.45 31.18 30.16
CA LYS A 31 -6.23 32.64 30.08
C LYS A 31 -7.51 33.49 30.16
N TYR A 32 -8.68 32.93 29.84
CA TYR A 32 -9.93 33.70 29.85
C TYR A 32 -10.66 33.77 31.20
N ARG A 33 -10.29 32.93 32.19
CA ARG A 33 -10.93 32.95 33.52
C ARG A 33 -10.29 33.90 34.53
N ARG A 34 -9.09 34.44 34.28
CA ARG A 34 -8.39 35.34 35.23
C ARG A 34 -8.69 36.84 35.06
N HIS A 35 -9.33 37.27 33.97
CA HIS A 35 -9.60 38.71 33.77
C HIS A 35 -10.93 39.22 34.34
N ARG A 36 -11.83 38.34 34.84
CA ARG A 36 -13.17 38.74 35.32
C ARG A 36 -13.29 39.01 36.84
N ARG A 37 -12.19 39.04 37.59
CA ARG A 37 -12.20 39.24 39.06
C ARG A 37 -11.55 40.54 39.55
N ARG A 38 -11.15 41.48 38.69
CA ARG A 38 -10.43 42.70 39.09
C ARG A 38 -11.17 44.04 38.96
N GLU A 39 -12.47 44.05 38.68
CA GLU A 39 -13.26 45.29 38.56
C GLU A 39 -14.48 45.33 39.49
N ARG A 40 -14.28 45.11 40.79
CA ARG A 40 -15.26 45.48 41.81
C ARG A 40 -14.57 46.24 42.93
N ARG A 41 -14.23 47.51 42.69
CA ARG A 41 -13.92 48.51 43.73
C ARG A 41 -13.80 49.90 43.11
N ILE A 42 -14.91 50.46 42.63
CA ILE A 42 -14.99 51.87 42.23
C ILE A 42 -16.35 52.42 42.74
N TYR A 43 -16.25 53.22 43.80
CA TYR A 43 -17.15 54.24 44.37
C TYR A 43 -18.60 53.88 44.75
N LYS A 44 -18.84 53.75 46.07
CA LYS A 44 -20.08 54.22 46.72
C LYS A 44 -19.95 55.72 46.98
N LYS A 45 -20.64 56.55 46.20
CA LYS A 45 -20.90 57.97 46.52
C LYS A 45 -22.37 58.08 46.90
N PRO A 46 -22.74 58.75 48.02
CA PRO A 46 -24.14 58.95 48.37
C PRO A 46 -24.84 59.85 47.35
N PRO A 47 -26.13 59.61 47.06
CA PRO A 47 -26.87 60.43 46.10
C PRO A 47 -27.13 61.82 46.66
N THR A 48 -26.64 62.85 45.97
CA THR A 48 -27.06 64.23 46.17
C THR A 48 -28.40 64.43 45.46
N ALA A 49 -29.40 64.85 46.22
CA ALA A 49 -30.77 65.09 45.78
C ALA A 49 -30.89 66.48 45.12
N ASP A 50 -30.48 66.59 43.86
CA ASP A 50 -30.89 67.68 42.97
C ASP A 50 -31.07 67.07 41.57
N GLY A 51 -32.26 66.50 41.35
CA GLY A 51 -32.63 65.88 40.08
C GLY A 51 -32.99 66.96 39.07
N PRO A 52 -32.33 67.03 37.90
CA PRO A 52 -32.80 67.90 36.83
C PRO A 52 -34.22 67.46 36.43
N ILE A 53 -35.13 68.42 36.30
CA ILE A 53 -36.48 68.19 35.78
C ILE A 53 -36.32 67.80 34.31
N ILE A 54 -36.23 66.49 34.05
CA ILE A 54 -36.13 65.93 32.70
C ILE A 54 -37.45 66.27 32.01
N SER A 55 -37.40 67.08 30.96
CA SER A 55 -38.59 67.41 30.20
C SER A 55 -39.16 66.12 29.57
N PRO A 56 -40.50 65.97 29.50
CA PRO A 56 -41.15 64.74 29.03
C PRO A 56 -40.71 64.31 27.62
N LEU A 57 -40.20 65.25 26.81
CA LEU A 57 -39.64 65.00 25.49
C LEU A 57 -38.37 64.12 25.53
N HIS A 58 -37.48 64.33 26.51
CA HIS A 58 -36.24 63.55 26.65
C HIS A 58 -36.53 62.12 27.14
N THR A 59 -37.52 61.96 28.02
CA THR A 59 -37.98 60.66 28.48
C THR A 59 -38.56 59.84 27.34
N ALA A 60 -39.37 60.45 26.48
CA ALA A 60 -39.92 59.78 25.28
C ALA A 60 -38.82 59.35 24.30
N ALA A 61 -37.84 60.21 24.02
CA ALA A 61 -36.71 59.89 23.15
C ALA A 61 -35.84 58.73 23.69
N LEU A 62 -35.59 58.72 24.99
CA LEU A 62 -34.86 57.64 25.66
C LEU A 62 -35.60 56.30 25.57
N ILE A 63 -36.93 56.30 25.77
CA ILE A 63 -37.75 55.10 25.66
C ILE A 63 -37.68 54.51 24.24
N VAL A 64 -37.80 55.36 23.22
CA VAL A 64 -37.70 54.93 21.81
C VAL A 64 -36.31 54.36 21.49
N PHE A 65 -35.25 55.02 21.95
CA PHE A 65 -33.87 54.55 21.75
C PHE A 65 -33.62 53.19 22.41
N VAL A 66 -34.06 53.03 23.66
CA VAL A 66 -33.94 51.77 24.41
C VAL A 66 -34.75 50.66 23.74
N ALA A 67 -35.98 50.94 23.30
CA ALA A 67 -36.80 49.98 22.55
C ALA A 67 -36.13 49.54 21.23
N GLY A 68 -35.48 50.47 20.52
CA GLY A 68 -34.70 50.17 19.31
C GLY A 68 -33.51 49.23 19.59
N ILE A 69 -32.75 49.47 20.66
CA ILE A 69 -31.64 48.60 21.08
C ILE A 69 -32.16 47.19 21.42
N PHE A 70 -33.24 47.08 22.19
CA PHE A 70 -33.83 45.77 22.52
C PHE A 70 -34.33 45.04 21.27
N GLY A 71 -34.89 45.74 20.29
CA GLY A 71 -35.26 45.18 18.99
C GLY A 71 -34.06 44.61 18.23
N CYS A 72 -32.96 45.37 18.14
CA CYS A 72 -31.72 44.93 17.49
C CYS A 72 -31.08 43.72 18.19
N ILE A 73 -31.00 43.75 19.53
CA ILE A 73 -30.48 42.63 20.32
C ILE A 73 -31.36 41.39 20.15
N GLY A 74 -32.69 41.56 20.20
CA GLY A 74 -33.64 40.48 19.96
C GLY A 74 -33.47 39.84 18.59
N GLY A 75 -33.40 40.66 17.54
CA GLY A 75 -33.14 40.19 16.17
C GLY A 75 -31.81 39.44 16.03
N TYR A 76 -30.74 39.96 16.65
CA TYR A 76 -29.43 39.30 16.67
C TYR A 76 -29.48 37.94 17.38
N LEU A 77 -30.11 37.85 18.55
CA LEU A 77 -30.24 36.59 19.29
C LEU A 77 -31.09 35.55 18.55
N VAL A 78 -32.16 35.99 17.87
CA VAL A 78 -32.96 35.12 17.01
C VAL A 78 -32.12 34.59 15.85
N SER A 79 -31.39 35.48 15.15
CA SER A 79 -30.46 35.09 14.07
C SER A 79 -29.39 34.10 14.54
N GLN A 80 -28.79 34.34 15.71
CA GLN A 80 -27.81 33.43 16.34
C GLN A 80 -28.39 32.04 16.63
N ARG A 81 -29.64 31.97 17.10
CA ARG A 81 -30.32 30.68 17.34
C ARG A 81 -30.58 29.93 16.03
N TYR A 82 -30.97 30.62 14.97
CA TYR A 82 -31.14 30.01 13.65
C TYR A 82 -29.82 29.47 13.11
N GLN A 83 -28.74 30.25 13.18
CA GLN A 83 -27.41 29.81 12.77
C GLN A 83 -26.95 28.58 13.58
N THR A 84 -27.14 28.59 14.90
CA THR A 84 -26.76 27.46 15.76
C THR A 84 -27.53 26.19 15.42
N ARG A 85 -28.85 26.29 15.16
CA ARG A 85 -29.66 25.13 14.74
C ARG A 85 -29.21 24.58 13.39
N ALA A 86 -28.97 25.45 12.42
CA ALA A 86 -28.48 25.03 11.10
C ALA A 86 -27.12 24.32 11.21
N ILE A 87 -26.21 24.82 12.07
CA ILE A 87 -24.93 24.15 12.34
C ILE A 87 -25.13 22.79 12.99
N LEU A 88 -25.98 22.68 14.02
CA LEU A 88 -26.26 21.41 14.69
C LEU A 88 -26.89 20.37 13.74
N GLU A 89 -27.82 20.80 12.90
CA GLU A 89 -28.43 19.94 11.87
C GLU A 89 -27.41 19.48 10.84
N ALA A 90 -26.53 20.38 10.39
CA ALA A 90 -25.43 20.04 9.48
C ALA A 90 -24.45 19.05 10.11
N VAL A 91 -24.07 19.23 11.38
CA VAL A 91 -23.21 18.29 12.12
C VAL A 91 -23.89 16.92 12.25
N ALA A 92 -25.17 16.89 12.64
CA ALA A 92 -25.92 15.64 12.74
C ALA A 92 -26.11 14.94 11.38
N ALA A 93 -26.17 15.69 10.27
CA ALA A 93 -26.17 15.14 8.92
C ALA A 93 -24.80 14.54 8.57
N MET A 94 -23.69 15.24 8.85
CA MET A 94 -22.33 14.75 8.62
C MET A 94 -22.01 13.50 9.44
N GLU A 95 -22.46 13.42 10.69
CA GLU A 95 -22.29 12.22 11.51
C GLU A 95 -23.06 11.02 10.94
N ARG A 96 -24.27 11.24 10.42
CA ARG A 96 -25.05 10.19 9.75
C ARG A 96 -24.35 9.70 8.50
N THR A 97 -23.90 10.59 7.62
CA THR A 97 -23.19 10.20 6.39
C THR A 97 -21.89 9.46 6.72
N ARG A 98 -21.12 9.91 7.72
CA ARG A 98 -19.93 9.19 8.19
C ARG A 98 -20.25 7.78 8.67
N LYS A 99 -21.31 7.59 9.47
CA LYS A 99 -21.74 6.28 9.95
C LYS A 99 -22.18 5.37 8.79
N TYR A 100 -22.93 5.88 7.82
CA TYR A 100 -23.33 5.11 6.64
C TYR A 100 -22.11 4.68 5.81
N ALA A 101 -21.17 5.59 5.56
CA ALA A 101 -19.93 5.28 4.84
C ALA A 101 -19.09 4.23 5.57
N GLU A 102 -19.05 4.26 6.91
CA GLU A 102 -18.36 3.24 7.71
C GLU A 102 -19.01 1.86 7.59
N ILE A 103 -20.35 1.78 7.65
CA ILE A 103 -21.09 0.53 7.48
C ILE A 103 -20.87 -0.04 6.08
N GLU A 104 -20.96 0.80 5.04
CA GLU A 104 -20.72 0.38 3.66
C GLU A 104 -19.29 -0.13 3.46
N ARG A 105 -18.30 0.57 4.03
CA ARG A 105 -16.89 0.12 4.02
C ARG A 105 -16.72 -1.24 4.69
N LYS A 106 -17.32 -1.44 5.86
CA LYS A 106 -17.28 -2.73 6.58
C LYS A 106 -17.93 -3.85 5.78
N GLN A 107 -19.06 -3.60 5.12
CA GLN A 107 -19.72 -4.57 4.26
C GLN A 107 -18.88 -4.92 3.03
N LYS A 108 -18.26 -3.92 2.38
CA LYS A 108 -17.35 -4.14 1.25
C LYS A 108 -16.16 -5.02 1.65
N ILE A 109 -15.51 -4.73 2.79
CA ILE A 109 -14.39 -5.53 3.31
C ILE A 109 -14.86 -6.96 3.62
N ALA A 110 -16.02 -7.14 4.26
CA ALA A 110 -16.55 -8.46 4.56
C ALA A 110 -16.88 -9.28 3.29
N ASN A 111 -17.45 -8.65 2.27
CA ASN A 111 -17.73 -9.30 0.99
C ASN A 111 -16.45 -9.66 0.24
N GLN A 112 -15.45 -8.77 0.23
CA GLN A 112 -14.14 -9.05 -0.35
C GLN A 112 -13.48 -10.25 0.35
N ARG A 113 -13.52 -10.31 1.68
CA ARG A 113 -12.97 -11.45 2.43
C ARG A 113 -13.64 -12.77 2.05
N LYS A 114 -14.98 -12.81 2.00
CA LYS A 114 -15.72 -14.02 1.57
C LYS A 114 -15.36 -14.48 0.16
N LEU A 115 -15.18 -13.52 -0.76
CA LEU A 115 -14.76 -13.83 -2.12
C LEU A 115 -13.34 -14.43 -2.13
N MET A 116 -12.41 -13.86 -1.37
CA MET A 116 -11.04 -14.38 -1.27
C MET A 116 -11.02 -15.78 -0.63
N ASP A 117 -11.77 -15.99 0.46
CA ASP A 117 -11.87 -17.30 1.10
C ASP A 117 -12.38 -18.37 0.11
N TYR A 118 -13.37 -18.02 -0.72
CA TYR A 118 -13.88 -18.89 -1.78
C TYR A 118 -12.82 -19.19 -2.86
N ILE A 119 -12.07 -18.17 -3.31
CA ILE A 119 -11.01 -18.35 -4.29
C ILE A 119 -9.91 -19.26 -3.74
N TYR A 120 -9.44 -19.02 -2.52
CA TYR A 120 -8.39 -19.81 -1.89
C TYR A 120 -8.79 -21.26 -1.70
N GLN A 121 -10.04 -21.53 -1.30
CA GLN A 121 -10.56 -22.89 -1.19
C GLN A 121 -10.63 -23.59 -2.56
N SER A 122 -11.17 -22.91 -3.57
CA SER A 122 -11.23 -23.43 -4.95
C SER A 122 -9.83 -23.75 -5.48
N ASP A 123 -8.86 -22.85 -5.25
CA ASP A 123 -7.52 -23.00 -5.78
C ASP A 123 -6.72 -24.06 -5.02
N TYR A 124 -6.96 -24.23 -3.71
CA TYR A 124 -6.46 -25.35 -2.92
C TYR A 124 -6.92 -26.70 -3.47
N GLU A 125 -8.21 -26.82 -3.81
CA GLU A 125 -8.76 -28.06 -4.39
C GLU A 125 -8.11 -28.36 -5.74
N LYS A 126 -8.01 -27.35 -6.63
CA LYS A 126 -7.42 -27.50 -7.97
C LYS A 126 -5.95 -27.90 -7.92
N VAL A 127 -5.14 -27.24 -7.10
CA VAL A 127 -3.70 -27.56 -7.01
C VAL A 127 -3.50 -28.96 -6.42
N THR A 128 -4.32 -29.34 -5.42
CA THR A 128 -4.26 -30.67 -4.81
C THR A 128 -4.68 -31.75 -5.80
N GLU A 129 -5.73 -31.52 -6.58
CA GLU A 129 -6.21 -32.44 -7.62
C GLU A 129 -5.19 -32.62 -8.75
N LYS A 130 -4.59 -31.52 -9.21
CA LYS A 130 -3.73 -31.49 -10.39
C LYS A 130 -2.28 -31.88 -10.10
N TYR A 131 -1.70 -31.37 -9.01
CA TYR A 131 -0.28 -31.53 -8.68
C TYR A 131 -0.03 -32.37 -7.43
N GLY A 132 -1.05 -32.64 -6.63
CA GLY A 132 -0.94 -33.32 -5.33
C GLY A 132 -0.81 -32.36 -4.15
N PRO A 133 -0.62 -32.87 -2.92
CA PRO A 133 -0.67 -32.06 -1.69
C PRO A 133 0.56 -31.19 -1.42
N GLY A 134 1.64 -31.34 -2.20
CA GLY A 134 2.89 -30.59 -2.03
C GLY A 134 3.65 -30.92 -0.73
N PRO A 135 4.68 -30.13 -0.36
CA PRO A 135 5.20 -28.99 -1.11
C PRO A 135 5.73 -29.43 -2.48
N HIS A 136 5.66 -28.55 -3.49
CA HIS A 136 6.10 -28.86 -4.83
C HIS A 136 7.48 -28.28 -5.08
N ARG A 137 8.30 -28.99 -5.87
CA ARG A 137 9.63 -28.55 -6.24
C ARG A 137 9.70 -28.21 -7.72
N VAL A 138 10.23 -27.04 -8.03
CA VAL A 138 10.43 -26.57 -9.41
C VAL A 138 11.90 -26.29 -9.63
N MET A 139 12.49 -26.99 -10.60
CA MET A 139 13.87 -26.74 -11.02
C MET A 139 13.88 -25.70 -12.14
N PHE A 140 14.69 -24.66 -11.97
CA PHE A 140 15.02 -23.69 -13.01
C PHE A 140 16.41 -23.99 -13.56
N ALA A 141 16.52 -24.14 -14.87
CA ALA A 141 17.80 -24.19 -15.57
C ALA A 141 18.10 -22.80 -16.16
N VAL A 142 19.27 -22.26 -15.86
CA VAL A 142 19.68 -20.92 -16.30
C VAL A 142 21.01 -20.94 -17.03
N ASP A 143 21.12 -20.10 -18.05
CA ASP A 143 22.34 -19.85 -18.80
C ASP A 143 22.95 -18.53 -18.31
N ILE A 144 24.11 -18.63 -17.63
CA ILE A 144 24.84 -17.49 -17.10
C ILE A 144 26.01 -17.16 -18.03
N PRO A 145 26.12 -15.93 -18.58
CA PRO A 145 27.26 -15.52 -19.37
C PRO A 145 28.58 -15.65 -18.58
N SER A 146 29.60 -16.23 -19.21
CA SER A 146 30.93 -16.42 -18.65
C SER A 146 31.97 -16.11 -19.71
N GLN A 147 32.95 -15.29 -19.38
CA GLN A 147 34.12 -15.07 -20.23
C GLN A 147 35.20 -16.07 -19.83
N HIS A 148 35.52 -17.01 -20.71
CA HIS A 148 36.65 -17.91 -20.53
C HIS A 148 37.55 -17.83 -21.76
N GLY A 149 38.79 -17.34 -21.59
CA GLY A 149 39.74 -17.21 -22.69
C GLY A 149 39.35 -16.24 -23.81
N GLY A 150 38.55 -15.20 -23.52
CA GLY A 150 38.11 -14.21 -24.52
C GLY A 150 36.96 -14.67 -25.42
N MET A 151 36.50 -15.92 -25.28
CA MET A 151 35.29 -16.42 -25.95
C MET A 151 34.07 -16.29 -25.02
N SER A 152 32.95 -15.84 -25.58
CA SER A 152 31.67 -15.82 -24.86
C SER A 152 31.14 -17.25 -24.72
N HIS A 153 31.11 -17.74 -23.48
CA HIS A 153 30.54 -19.03 -23.12
C HIS A 153 29.38 -18.85 -22.15
N PHE A 154 28.48 -19.84 -22.09
CA PHE A 154 27.42 -19.88 -21.08
C PHE A 154 27.72 -20.97 -20.06
N SER A 155 27.76 -20.59 -18.78
CA SER A 155 27.78 -21.52 -17.66
C SER A 155 26.36 -21.95 -17.34
N ARG A 156 26.07 -23.23 -17.59
CA ARG A 156 24.77 -23.82 -17.25
C ARG A 156 24.69 -24.04 -15.75
N LYS A 157 23.72 -23.40 -15.11
CA LYS A 157 23.44 -23.52 -13.68
C LYS A 157 21.98 -23.87 -13.46
N ARG A 158 21.67 -24.29 -12.23
CA ARG A 158 20.31 -24.62 -11.83
C ARG A 158 20.08 -24.24 -10.38
N PHE A 159 18.85 -23.92 -10.07
CA PHE A 159 18.35 -23.79 -8.70
C PHE A 159 16.97 -24.43 -8.59
N VAL A 160 16.60 -24.84 -7.38
CA VAL A 160 15.31 -25.49 -7.10
C VAL A 160 14.53 -24.63 -6.12
N VAL A 161 13.30 -24.31 -6.48
CA VAL A 161 12.32 -23.62 -5.65
C VAL A 161 11.36 -24.66 -5.09
N GLU A 162 11.27 -24.76 -3.77
CA GLU A 162 10.22 -25.50 -3.07
C GLU A 162 9.10 -24.53 -2.69
N THR A 163 7.87 -24.83 -3.07
CA THR A 163 6.71 -23.99 -2.73
C THR A 163 6.43 -24.10 -1.23
N THR A 164 5.89 -23.03 -0.64
CA THR A 164 5.31 -23.06 0.71
C THR A 164 4.18 -24.10 0.75
N HIS A 165 3.81 -24.55 1.95
CA HIS A 165 2.64 -25.39 2.14
C HIS A 165 1.42 -24.81 1.43
N ILE A 166 0.73 -25.65 0.68
CA ILE A 166 -0.40 -25.24 -0.16
C ILE A 166 -1.50 -24.58 0.67
N GLU A 167 -1.71 -25.01 1.91
CA GLU A 167 -2.69 -24.41 2.83
C GLU A 167 -2.41 -22.93 3.14
N ALA A 168 -1.14 -22.52 3.06
CA ALA A 168 -0.73 -21.16 3.39
C ALA A 168 -0.88 -20.21 2.19
N MET A 169 -0.63 -20.69 0.97
CA MET A 169 -0.66 -19.87 -0.24
C MET A 169 -1.20 -20.64 -1.46
N PRO A 170 -2.44 -21.16 -1.41
CA PRO A 170 -2.96 -22.04 -2.46
C PRO A 170 -3.03 -21.34 -3.82
N HIS A 171 -3.44 -20.06 -3.85
CA HIS A 171 -3.61 -19.34 -5.09
C HIS A 171 -2.27 -19.08 -5.79
N SER A 172 -1.29 -18.55 -5.05
CA SER A 172 0.03 -18.24 -5.59
C SER A 172 0.76 -19.50 -6.03
N THR A 173 0.62 -20.58 -5.27
CA THR A 173 1.20 -21.89 -5.60
C THR A 173 0.58 -22.44 -6.89
N LEU A 174 -0.76 -22.43 -6.99
CA LEU A 174 -1.46 -22.87 -8.19
C LEU A 174 -0.99 -22.08 -9.40
N ALA A 175 -1.07 -20.75 -9.36
CA ALA A 175 -0.67 -19.87 -10.46
C ALA A 175 0.78 -20.10 -10.89
N PHE A 176 1.69 -20.25 -9.93
CA PHE A 176 3.10 -20.52 -10.19
C PHE A 176 3.31 -21.84 -10.93
N LEU A 177 2.75 -22.94 -10.44
CA LEU A 177 2.93 -24.27 -11.05
C LEU A 177 2.30 -24.36 -12.43
N ASP A 178 1.13 -23.77 -12.59
CA ASP A 178 0.43 -23.61 -13.85
C ASP A 178 1.29 -22.86 -14.90
N MET A 179 1.96 -21.77 -14.50
CA MET A 179 2.89 -21.04 -15.38
C MET A 179 4.16 -21.83 -15.73
N VAL A 180 4.64 -22.68 -14.82
CA VAL A 180 5.77 -23.58 -15.08
C VAL A 180 5.37 -24.65 -16.10
N GLU A 181 4.20 -25.27 -15.93
CA GLU A 181 3.66 -26.29 -16.83
C GLU A 181 3.45 -25.74 -18.24
N ASP A 182 2.92 -24.53 -18.36
CA ASP A 182 2.72 -23.85 -19.65
C ASP A 182 4.00 -23.21 -20.22
N HIS A 183 5.15 -23.50 -19.62
CA HIS A 183 6.46 -23.04 -20.07
C HIS A 183 6.57 -21.52 -20.23
N VAL A 184 5.86 -20.76 -19.39
CA VAL A 184 5.89 -19.29 -19.39
C VAL A 184 7.31 -18.80 -19.11
N TYR A 185 8.02 -19.42 -18.16
CA TYR A 185 9.36 -18.99 -17.75
C TYR A 185 10.49 -19.29 -18.75
N GLY A 186 10.25 -20.08 -19.79
CA GLY A 186 11.27 -20.45 -20.77
C GLY A 186 11.64 -19.30 -21.71
N GLY A 187 12.90 -18.86 -21.66
CA GLY A 187 13.45 -17.77 -22.46
C GLY A 187 13.44 -16.40 -21.76
N ILE A 188 12.87 -16.29 -20.55
CA ILE A 188 12.84 -15.02 -19.83
C ILE A 188 14.24 -14.67 -19.30
N GLN A 189 14.56 -13.38 -19.30
CA GLN A 189 15.79 -12.86 -18.72
C GLN A 189 15.58 -12.28 -17.31
N PHE A 190 16.61 -12.42 -16.48
CA PHE A 190 16.74 -11.62 -15.27
C PHE A 190 17.11 -10.19 -15.69
N ASN A 191 16.33 -9.22 -15.24
CA ASN A 191 16.42 -7.86 -15.79
C ASN A 191 16.97 -6.85 -14.77
N VAL A 192 16.77 -7.10 -13.48
CA VAL A 192 17.07 -6.12 -12.43
C VAL A 192 17.60 -6.82 -11.18
N VAL A 193 18.70 -6.31 -10.63
CA VAL A 193 19.12 -6.54 -9.24
C VAL A 193 18.42 -5.50 -8.37
N VAL A 194 17.66 -5.98 -7.40
CA VAL A 194 16.94 -5.13 -6.46
C VAL A 194 17.88 -4.75 -5.32
N ARG A 195 17.90 -3.46 -4.95
CA ARG A 195 18.79 -2.91 -3.93
C ARG A 195 18.00 -2.17 -2.85
N THR A 196 18.59 -2.02 -1.67
CA THR A 196 18.11 -1.06 -0.65
C THR A 196 18.42 0.37 -1.04
N GLU A 197 17.84 1.33 -0.31
CA GLU A 197 18.25 2.75 -0.36
C GLU A 197 19.75 2.94 -0.05
N ALA A 198 20.31 2.10 0.83
CA ALA A 198 21.74 2.09 1.14
C ALA A 198 22.60 1.42 0.05
N GLY A 199 21.99 0.87 -1.00
CA GLY A 199 22.67 0.22 -2.13
C GLY A 199 22.91 -1.29 -1.97
N ASP A 200 22.54 -1.89 -0.85
CA ASP A 200 22.72 -3.33 -0.58
C ASP A 200 21.85 -4.18 -1.49
N LYS A 201 22.44 -5.25 -2.07
CA LYS A 201 21.70 -6.18 -2.93
C LYS A 201 20.69 -7.00 -2.10
N ARG A 202 19.42 -6.91 -2.47
CA ARG A 202 18.30 -7.65 -1.87
C ARG A 202 17.92 -8.90 -2.62
N GLY A 203 18.16 -8.91 -3.93
CA GLY A 203 17.77 -10.04 -4.76
C GLY A 203 17.79 -9.68 -6.23
N VAL A 204 17.11 -10.50 -7.03
CA VAL A 204 16.94 -10.31 -8.47
C VAL A 204 15.46 -10.39 -8.83
N ALA A 205 15.06 -9.64 -9.84
CA ALA A 205 13.74 -9.70 -10.40
C ALA A 205 13.78 -10.21 -11.84
N ILE A 206 12.88 -11.15 -12.12
CA ILE A 206 12.46 -11.58 -13.43
C ILE A 206 11.21 -10.76 -13.74
N LYS A 207 11.27 -9.85 -14.70
CA LYS A 207 10.10 -9.07 -15.12
C LYS A 207 10.06 -9.07 -16.62
N PRO A 208 9.15 -9.79 -17.29
CA PRO A 208 8.99 -9.65 -18.73
C PRO A 208 8.81 -8.16 -19.03
N ASP A 209 9.74 -7.57 -19.77
CA ASP A 209 9.64 -6.18 -20.23
C ASP A 209 9.24 -6.17 -21.70
N ASP A 210 8.51 -5.15 -22.15
CA ASP A 210 8.04 -5.07 -23.54
C ASP A 210 9.16 -4.68 -24.53
N ARG A 211 10.43 -4.88 -24.16
CA ARG A 211 11.58 -4.37 -24.93
C ARG A 211 12.35 -5.47 -25.65
N THR A 212 12.08 -6.73 -25.34
CA THR A 212 12.76 -7.87 -25.99
C THR A 212 11.75 -8.85 -26.58
N GLU A 213 12.06 -9.40 -27.75
CA GLU A 213 11.23 -10.39 -28.44
C GLU A 213 10.94 -11.63 -27.57
N SER A 214 11.90 -12.05 -26.74
CA SER A 214 11.73 -13.14 -25.78
C SER A 214 10.69 -12.83 -24.69
N ASN A 215 10.62 -11.58 -24.25
CA ASN A 215 9.64 -11.16 -23.26
C ASN A 215 8.24 -10.99 -23.88
N HIS A 216 8.14 -10.56 -25.14
CA HIS A 216 6.87 -10.60 -25.89
C HIS A 216 6.35 -12.02 -26.00
N ALA A 217 7.19 -12.98 -26.43
CA ALA A 217 6.81 -14.38 -26.52
C ALA A 217 6.36 -14.96 -25.16
N THR A 218 6.97 -14.51 -24.07
CA THR A 218 6.57 -14.87 -22.70
C THR A 218 5.19 -14.33 -22.36
N MET A 219 4.96 -13.05 -22.63
CA MET A 219 3.68 -12.42 -22.38
C MET A 219 2.58 -13.03 -23.25
N ASP A 220 2.88 -13.36 -24.51
CA ASP A 220 1.97 -14.06 -25.41
C ASP A 220 1.62 -15.46 -24.88
N ARG A 221 2.59 -16.23 -24.36
CA ARG A 221 2.30 -17.51 -23.69
C ARG A 221 1.44 -17.31 -22.45
N PHE A 222 1.72 -16.29 -21.66
CA PHE A 222 0.95 -15.99 -20.46
C PHE A 222 -0.50 -15.61 -20.79
N VAL A 223 -0.71 -14.77 -21.82
CA VAL A 223 -2.04 -14.43 -22.34
C VAL A 223 -2.71 -15.66 -22.94
N ALA A 224 -2.01 -16.45 -23.75
CA ALA A 224 -2.53 -17.67 -24.37
C ALA A 224 -2.94 -18.73 -23.34
N SER A 225 -2.33 -18.73 -22.16
CA SER A 225 -2.75 -19.60 -21.04
C SER A 225 -4.11 -19.23 -20.44
N GLY A 226 -4.73 -18.12 -20.87
CA GLY A 226 -6.03 -17.65 -20.38
C GLY A 226 -5.99 -17.04 -18.98
N ARG A 227 -4.78 -16.83 -18.43
CA ARG A 227 -4.57 -16.37 -17.05
C ARG A 227 -4.46 -14.86 -16.90
N TRP A 228 -4.16 -14.13 -17.98
CA TRP A 228 -4.18 -12.67 -17.97
C TRP A 228 -5.61 -12.11 -18.10
N PRO A 229 -5.98 -11.07 -17.33
CA PRO A 229 -5.21 -10.40 -16.27
C PRO A 229 -5.43 -11.00 -14.88
N SER A 230 -6.29 -12.02 -14.75
CA SER A 230 -6.91 -12.39 -13.46
C SER A 230 -6.01 -13.17 -12.51
N ALA A 231 -5.15 -14.06 -12.99
CA ALA A 231 -4.47 -15.05 -12.15
C ALA A 231 -3.42 -14.47 -11.19
N LEU A 232 -3.02 -13.21 -11.37
CA LEU A 232 -2.11 -12.50 -10.46
C LEU A 232 -2.69 -11.15 -10.02
N SER A 233 -3.97 -10.89 -10.36
CA SER A 233 -4.62 -9.61 -10.08
C SER A 233 -4.84 -9.37 -8.58
N HIS A 234 -4.77 -10.40 -7.75
CA HIS A 234 -4.80 -10.29 -6.31
C HIS A 234 -3.53 -10.91 -5.69
N ALA A 235 -2.81 -10.10 -4.91
CA ALA A 235 -1.72 -10.61 -4.10
C ALA A 235 -2.30 -11.36 -2.91
N GLU A 236 -1.98 -12.65 -2.80
CA GLU A 236 -2.26 -13.44 -1.61
C GLU A 236 -1.25 -13.07 -0.54
N VAL A 237 -1.74 -12.69 0.65
CA VAL A 237 -0.89 -12.26 1.76
C VAL A 237 -0.94 -13.26 2.89
N ASN A 238 0.21 -13.81 3.26
CA ASN A 238 0.33 -14.69 4.42
C ASN A 238 1.40 -14.16 5.39
N PRO A 239 1.03 -13.76 6.63
CA PRO A 239 1.98 -13.26 7.64
C PRO A 239 3.07 -14.26 8.06
N GLY A 240 2.86 -15.56 7.83
CA GLY A 240 3.85 -16.61 8.07
C GLY A 240 4.77 -16.88 6.88
N ALA A 241 4.49 -16.30 5.70
CA ALA A 241 5.25 -16.49 4.46
C ALA A 241 5.78 -15.14 3.94
N LEU A 242 6.43 -14.38 4.81
CA LEU A 242 7.08 -13.13 4.45
C LEU A 242 8.40 -13.39 3.71
N HIS A 243 8.82 -12.44 2.87
CA HIS A 243 10.14 -12.51 2.25
C HIS A 243 11.27 -12.51 3.29
N GLY A 244 12.05 -13.57 3.29
CA GLY A 244 13.34 -13.70 3.97
C GLY A 244 14.44 -14.04 2.97
N LYS A 245 15.61 -14.45 3.47
CA LYS A 245 16.69 -14.94 2.61
C LYS A 245 16.23 -16.14 1.78
N ASN A 246 16.60 -16.19 0.50
CA ASN A 246 16.31 -17.27 -0.44
C ASN A 246 14.81 -17.48 -0.73
N THR A 247 13.96 -16.50 -0.46
CA THR A 247 12.53 -16.60 -0.78
C THR A 247 12.22 -16.22 -2.23
N VAL A 248 11.10 -16.72 -2.75
CA VAL A 248 10.57 -16.44 -4.08
C VAL A 248 9.13 -15.96 -3.96
N GLY A 249 8.79 -14.89 -4.65
CA GLY A 249 7.45 -14.30 -4.68
C GLY A 249 7.17 -13.62 -6.01
N PHE A 250 5.93 -13.21 -6.26
CA PHE A 250 5.60 -12.43 -7.45
C PHE A 250 6.03 -10.96 -7.26
N VAL A 251 6.44 -10.30 -8.34
CA VAL A 251 6.84 -8.87 -8.33
C VAL A 251 5.62 -7.94 -8.11
N GLY A 252 4.41 -8.49 -8.03
CA GLY A 252 3.16 -7.76 -7.88
C GLY A 252 2.54 -7.37 -9.23
N GLY A 253 1.25 -7.01 -9.17
CA GLY A 253 0.45 -6.70 -10.36
C GLY A 253 0.12 -7.95 -11.20
N THR A 254 -0.26 -7.74 -12.45
CA THR A 254 -0.76 -8.81 -13.33
C THR A 254 0.34 -9.54 -14.10
N SER A 255 1.62 -9.27 -13.84
CA SER A 255 2.77 -9.80 -14.59
C SER A 255 3.25 -11.14 -14.03
N PRO A 256 3.68 -12.12 -14.86
CA PRO A 256 4.26 -13.38 -14.39
C PRO A 256 5.66 -13.21 -13.78
N GLY A 257 6.07 -11.99 -13.45
CA GLY A 257 7.38 -11.68 -12.92
C GLY A 257 7.60 -12.23 -11.51
N LEU A 258 8.83 -12.70 -11.25
CA LEU A 258 9.26 -13.26 -9.98
C LEU A 258 10.35 -12.42 -9.33
N PHE A 259 10.27 -12.25 -8.02
CA PHE A 259 11.32 -11.71 -7.19
C PHE A 259 11.97 -12.84 -6.38
N LEU A 260 13.30 -12.92 -6.46
CA LEU A 260 14.11 -13.90 -5.75
C LEU A 260 15.00 -13.15 -4.75
N SER A 261 14.72 -13.30 -3.47
CA SER A 261 15.45 -12.64 -2.39
C SER A 261 16.75 -13.38 -2.07
N SER A 262 17.82 -12.65 -1.82
CA SER A 262 19.13 -13.17 -1.41
C SER A 262 19.55 -12.77 0.00
N SER A 263 18.82 -11.87 0.64
CA SER A 263 19.12 -11.38 1.99
C SER A 263 17.86 -11.26 2.83
N GLU A 264 18.04 -11.17 4.16
CA GLU A 264 16.91 -10.98 5.06
C GLU A 264 16.27 -9.60 4.83
N MET A 265 14.96 -9.58 4.55
CA MET A 265 14.22 -8.35 4.35
C MET A 265 13.58 -7.92 5.67
N ASN A 266 14.32 -7.15 6.46
CA ASN A 266 13.78 -6.55 7.68
C ASN A 266 12.84 -5.39 7.31
N GLY A 267 11.53 -5.65 7.31
CA GLY A 267 10.46 -4.66 7.41
C GLY A 267 10.28 -3.71 6.22
N GLY A 268 9.84 -4.19 5.05
CA GLY A 268 9.65 -3.25 3.94
C GLY A 268 8.66 -3.56 2.84
N VAL A 269 8.16 -4.79 2.66
CA VAL A 269 7.13 -4.99 1.62
C VAL A 269 6.22 -6.14 2.02
N ASP A 270 4.90 -5.91 2.00
CA ASP A 270 3.83 -6.92 2.12
C ASP A 270 3.80 -7.89 0.92
N LEU A 271 4.94 -8.10 0.27
CA LEU A 271 5.09 -9.10 -0.77
C LEU A 271 5.22 -10.44 -0.07
N SER A 272 4.29 -11.33 -0.36
CA SER A 272 4.32 -12.68 0.19
C SER A 272 5.15 -13.60 -0.69
N ALA A 273 5.95 -14.43 -0.04
CA ALA A 273 6.78 -15.42 -0.66
C ALA A 273 6.04 -16.76 -0.72
N PHE A 274 5.74 -17.23 -1.92
CA PHE A 274 5.09 -18.53 -2.12
C PHE A 274 6.09 -19.69 -2.19
N GLY A 275 7.40 -19.44 -2.09
CA GLY A 275 8.40 -20.50 -2.07
C GLY A 275 9.79 -20.09 -1.61
N ASN A 276 10.66 -21.08 -1.49
CA ASN A 276 12.04 -20.96 -1.02
C ASN A 276 13.00 -21.66 -2.00
N ILE A 277 14.16 -21.08 -2.23
CA ILE A 277 15.25 -21.71 -2.96
C ILE A 277 15.94 -22.69 -2.02
N VAL A 278 15.71 -23.98 -2.24
CA VAL A 278 16.24 -25.09 -1.41
C VAL A 278 17.53 -25.66 -1.97
N GLU A 279 17.79 -25.50 -3.27
CA GLU A 279 19.04 -25.90 -3.92
C GLU A 279 19.54 -24.83 -4.89
N GLY A 280 20.86 -24.75 -5.06
CA GLY A 280 21.48 -23.85 -6.04
C GLY A 280 21.47 -22.37 -5.67
N GLY A 281 21.44 -22.03 -4.37
CA GLY A 281 21.53 -20.64 -3.90
C GLY A 281 22.78 -19.89 -4.39
N ASP A 282 23.89 -20.60 -4.63
CA ASP A 282 25.11 -20.04 -5.24
C ASP A 282 24.87 -19.52 -6.67
N THR A 283 23.87 -20.05 -7.36
CA THR A 283 23.46 -19.57 -8.69
C THR A 283 22.90 -18.16 -8.58
N LEU A 284 22.05 -17.89 -7.58
CA LEU A 284 21.48 -16.56 -7.33
C LEU A 284 22.58 -15.54 -7.01
N GLU A 285 23.53 -15.92 -6.14
CA GLU A 285 24.68 -15.08 -5.82
C GLU A 285 25.48 -14.71 -7.07
N LYS A 286 25.77 -15.70 -7.93
CA LYS A 286 26.46 -15.46 -9.21
C LYS A 286 25.70 -14.50 -10.11
N ILE A 287 24.37 -14.63 -10.23
CA ILE A 287 23.56 -13.70 -11.02
C ILE A 287 23.68 -12.28 -10.47
N MET A 288 23.59 -12.11 -9.15
CA MET A 288 23.75 -10.80 -8.51
C MET A 288 25.13 -10.19 -8.72
N PHE A 289 26.20 -10.99 -8.80
CA PHE A 289 27.54 -10.48 -9.11
C PHE A 289 27.66 -9.90 -10.52
N LEU A 290 26.71 -10.16 -11.42
CA LEU A 290 26.69 -9.61 -12.77
C LEU A 290 26.11 -8.20 -12.85
N SER A 291 25.74 -7.55 -11.74
CA SER A 291 25.40 -6.12 -11.72
C SER A 291 26.55 -5.27 -11.16
N THR A 292 26.76 -4.09 -11.73
CA THR A 292 27.64 -3.06 -11.14
C THR A 292 26.97 -2.36 -9.96
N GLU A 293 27.75 -1.68 -9.11
CA GLU A 293 27.20 -0.84 -8.03
C GLU A 293 26.36 0.33 -8.56
N GLU A 294 26.77 0.90 -9.70
CA GLU A 294 26.16 2.09 -10.29
C GLU A 294 24.83 1.81 -11.04
N SER A 295 24.56 0.56 -11.41
CA SER A 295 23.37 0.21 -12.20
C SER A 295 22.66 -1.02 -11.63
N PRO A 296 21.32 -0.95 -11.45
CA PRO A 296 20.53 -2.12 -11.07
C PRO A 296 20.38 -3.12 -12.23
N LYS A 297 20.77 -2.76 -13.46
CA LYS A 297 20.73 -3.67 -14.61
C LYS A 297 21.90 -4.65 -14.58
N LEU A 298 21.64 -5.88 -15.02
CA LEU A 298 22.70 -6.85 -15.25
C LEU A 298 23.58 -6.40 -16.42
N ILE A 299 24.89 -6.53 -16.27
CA ILE A 299 25.90 -6.26 -17.30
C ILE A 299 25.72 -7.23 -18.48
N SER A 300 25.25 -8.44 -18.20
CA SER A 300 24.97 -9.44 -19.22
C SER A 300 23.67 -10.17 -18.88
N PRO A 301 22.82 -10.45 -19.87
CA PRO A 301 21.53 -11.08 -19.65
C PRO A 301 21.73 -12.51 -19.17
N VAL A 302 21.11 -12.86 -18.04
CA VAL A 302 20.96 -14.24 -17.60
C VAL A 302 19.61 -14.72 -18.07
N THR A 303 19.57 -15.85 -18.76
CA THR A 303 18.33 -16.37 -19.36
C THR A 303 17.90 -17.65 -18.66
N ILE A 304 16.62 -17.74 -18.32
CA ILE A 304 15.98 -18.99 -17.89
C ILE A 304 15.78 -19.83 -19.15
N ARG A 305 16.46 -20.96 -19.23
CA ARG A 305 16.32 -21.86 -20.37
C ARG A 305 15.00 -22.62 -20.30
N PHE A 306 14.66 -23.14 -19.12
CA PHE A 306 13.37 -23.76 -18.82
C PHE A 306 13.15 -23.85 -17.31
N ALA A 307 11.90 -24.04 -16.93
CA ALA A 307 11.47 -24.42 -15.60
C ALA A 307 10.68 -25.73 -15.69
N THR A 308 10.82 -26.61 -14.72
CA THR A 308 10.10 -27.89 -14.72
C THR A 308 9.72 -28.30 -13.30
N ILE A 309 8.51 -28.82 -13.14
CA ILE A 309 8.03 -29.39 -11.88
C ILE A 309 8.71 -30.75 -11.70
N LEU A 310 9.41 -30.92 -10.58
CA LEU A 310 10.02 -32.19 -10.21
C LEU A 310 8.93 -33.11 -9.66
N LYS A 311 8.93 -34.36 -10.13
CA LYS A 311 8.11 -35.42 -9.54
C LYS A 311 8.95 -36.07 -8.45
N ASP A 312 8.43 -36.06 -7.23
CA ASP A 312 8.98 -36.85 -6.12
C ASP A 312 8.76 -38.36 -6.35
#